data_AF-A0A2S9FTX8-F1
#
_entry.id   AF-A0A2S9FTX8-F1
#
_cell.length_a   1.000
_cell.length_b   1.000
_cell.length_c   1.000
_cell.angle_alpha   90.00
_cell.angle_beta   90.00
_cell.angle_gamma   90.00
#
_symmetry.space_group_name_H-M   'P 1'
#
loop_
_entity.id
_entity.type
_entity.pdbx_description
1 polymer ?
#
loop_
_entity_poly.entity_id
_entity_poly.type
_entity_poly.pdbx_seq_one_letter_code
_entity_poly.pdbx_strand_id
1 'polypeptide(L)'
;AYEAQARAVDLDTVLEATGISRAQLERVAAMIAESERTVACWAMGLTQHRHAVAMISEITNVLLLRGMMGKPGAGVCPVRGHSNVQGDR
;
A
#
# COMPACT_ATOMS: atom_id res chain seq x y z
N ALA A 1 2.83 9.22 -15.46
CA ALA A 1 1.45 9.51 -15.03
C ALA A 1 1.31 9.40 -13.51
N TYR A 2 1.56 8.23 -12.92
CA TYR A 2 1.44 8.02 -11.47
C TYR A 2 2.28 8.99 -10.62
N GLU A 3 3.58 9.14 -10.94
CA GLU A 3 4.46 10.06 -10.20
C GLU A 3 3.92 11.51 -10.19
N ALA A 4 3.47 12.01 -11.34
CA ALA A 4 2.94 13.37 -11.44
C ALA A 4 1.66 13.55 -10.60
N GLN A 5 0.78 12.55 -10.59
CA GLN A 5 -0.40 12.55 -9.74
C GLN A 5 -0.04 12.51 -8.25
N ALA A 6 0.92 11.66 -7.85
CA ALA A 6 1.39 11.57 -6.47
C ALA A 6 2.00 12.89 -5.98
N ARG A 7 2.76 13.60 -6.84
CA ARG A 7 3.33 14.92 -6.52
C ARG A 7 2.29 16.04 -6.42
N ALA A 8 1.12 15.86 -7.02
CA ALA A 8 0.03 16.82 -6.95
C ALA A 8 -0.83 16.66 -5.68
N VAL A 9 -0.59 15.62 -4.87
CA VAL A 9 -1.29 15.42 -3.60
C VAL A 9 -0.81 16.46 -2.59
N ASP A 10 -1.74 17.24 -2.06
CA ASP A 10 -1.48 18.13 -0.94
C ASP A 10 -1.34 17.32 0.36
N LEU A 11 -0.18 17.45 1.01
CA LEU A 11 0.10 16.72 2.24
C LEU A 11 -0.68 17.26 3.44
N ASP A 12 -1.02 18.55 3.48
CA ASP A 12 -1.77 19.09 4.62
C ASP A 12 -3.17 18.47 4.67
N THR A 13 -3.84 18.36 3.52
CA THR A 13 -5.10 17.61 3.38
C THR A 13 -4.97 16.16 3.85
N VAL A 14 -3.85 15.47 3.55
CA VAL A 14 -3.62 14.08 3.98
C VAL A 14 -3.45 13.98 5.49
N LEU A 15 -2.66 14.88 6.10
CA LEU A 15 -2.41 14.88 7.55
C LEU A 15 -3.70 15.17 8.32
N GLU A 16 -4.53 16.10 7.85
CA GLU A 16 -5.84 16.39 8.44
C GLU A 16 -6.79 15.18 8.33
N ALA A 17 -6.94 14.60 7.14
CA ALA A 17 -7.88 13.51 6.90
C ALA A 17 -7.52 12.20 7.63
N THR A 18 -6.23 11.95 7.84
CA THR A 18 -5.75 10.70 8.45
C THR A 18 -5.45 10.84 9.94
N GLY A 19 -5.25 12.06 10.44
CA GLY A 19 -4.81 12.33 11.80
C GLY A 19 -3.38 11.88 12.12
N ILE A 20 -2.59 11.47 11.11
CA ILE A 20 -1.18 11.11 11.31
C ILE A 20 -0.31 12.36 11.34
N SER A 21 0.72 12.36 12.16
CA SER A 21 1.71 13.44 12.16
C SER A 21 2.64 13.36 10.95
N ARG A 22 3.18 14.50 10.53
CA ARG A 22 4.21 14.57 9.47
C ARG A 22 5.40 13.65 9.77
N ALA A 23 5.83 13.58 11.03
CA ALA A 23 6.93 12.73 11.46
C ALA A 23 6.61 11.23 11.31
N GLN A 24 5.37 10.80 11.58
CA GLN A 24 4.95 9.41 11.34
C GLN A 24 4.96 9.08 9.85
N LEU A 25 4.43 9.98 9.01
CA LEU A 25 4.41 9.82 7.56
C LEU A 25 5.83 9.69 7.01
N GLU A 26 6.72 10.62 7.35
CA GLU A 26 8.11 10.62 6.89
C GLU A 26 8.87 9.36 7.34
N ARG A 27 8.66 8.92 8.58
CA ARG A 27 9.28 7.71 9.10
C ARG A 27 8.88 6.48 8.27
N VAL A 28 7.59 6.31 7.99
CA VAL A 28 7.13 5.17 7.17
C VAL A 28 7.61 5.30 5.73
N ALA A 29 7.60 6.52 5.17
CA ALA A 29 8.13 6.78 3.83
C ALA A 29 9.62 6.42 3.72
N ALA A 30 10.44 6.80 4.71
CA ALA A 30 11.86 6.45 4.79
C ALA A 30 12.07 4.94 4.94
N MET A 31 11.33 4.27 5.84
CA MET A 31 11.39 2.81 6.00
C MET A 31 11.07 2.09 4.69
N ILE A 32 10.04 2.54 3.97
CA ILE A 32 9.73 2.01 2.65
C ILE A 32 10.92 2.32 1.73
N ALA A 33 11.35 3.59 1.60
CA ALA A 33 12.43 4.10 0.74
C ALA A 33 13.75 3.33 0.86
N GLU A 34 14.10 2.91 2.07
CA GLU A 34 15.36 2.23 2.38
C GLU A 34 15.23 0.69 2.30
N SER A 35 14.01 0.15 2.43
CA SER A 35 13.80 -1.29 2.36
C SER A 35 14.21 -1.85 0.99
N GLU A 36 15.03 -2.90 1.00
CA GLU A 36 15.37 -3.68 -0.20
C GLU A 36 14.23 -4.63 -0.60
N ARG A 37 13.38 -5.02 0.36
CA ARG A 37 12.41 -6.12 0.25
C ARG A 37 11.20 -5.84 1.12
N THR A 38 10.07 -5.50 0.50
CA THR A 38 8.83 -5.17 1.21
C THR A 38 7.69 -6.07 0.75
N VAL A 39 7.03 -6.72 1.71
CA VAL A 39 5.74 -7.40 1.48
C VAL A 39 4.63 -6.54 2.09
N ALA A 40 3.66 -6.12 1.27
CA ALA A 40 2.45 -5.47 1.76
C ALA A 40 1.39 -6.53 2.07
N CYS A 41 1.10 -6.72 3.36
CA CYS A 41 0.04 -7.61 3.81
C CYS A 41 -1.23 -6.82 4.11
N TRP A 42 -2.38 -7.30 3.65
CA TRP A 42 -3.68 -6.71 4.00
C TRP A 42 -4.75 -7.77 4.16
N ALA A 43 -5.87 -7.37 4.76
CA ALA A 43 -7.05 -8.19 4.96
C ALA A 43 -8.32 -7.32 4.82
N MET A 44 -9.36 -7.66 5.60
CA MET A 44 -10.70 -7.07 5.51
C MET A 44 -10.74 -5.55 5.71
N GLY A 45 -9.85 -4.99 6.55
CA GLY A 45 -9.79 -3.54 6.79
C GLY A 45 -9.57 -2.69 5.53
N LEU A 46 -8.92 -3.25 4.50
CA LEU A 46 -8.84 -2.61 3.19
C LEU A 46 -9.99 -3.05 2.28
N THR A 47 -10.22 -4.35 2.16
CA THR A 47 -11.11 -4.89 1.11
C THR A 47 -12.58 -4.64 1.36
N GLN A 48 -13.00 -4.37 2.59
CA GLN A 48 -14.39 -4.03 2.93
C GLN A 48 -14.68 -2.52 2.93
N HIS A 49 -13.76 -1.71 2.40
CA HIS A 49 -13.97 -0.28 2.22
C HIS A 49 -14.53 0.03 0.83
N ARG A 50 -15.38 1.07 0.71
CA ARG A 50 -15.96 1.49 -0.58
C ARG A 50 -14.91 1.90 -1.63
N HIS A 51 -13.72 2.30 -1.18
CA HIS A 51 -12.59 2.67 -2.04
C HIS A 51 -11.51 1.58 -2.13
N ALA A 52 -11.83 0.32 -1.76
CA ALA A 52 -10.86 -0.78 -1.68
C ALA A 52 -9.99 -0.93 -2.92
N VAL A 53 -10.61 -0.94 -4.12
CA VAL A 53 -9.88 -1.11 -5.38
C VAL A 53 -8.86 0.00 -5.60
N ALA A 54 -9.24 1.25 -5.36
CA ALA A 54 -8.35 2.39 -5.50
C ALA A 54 -7.18 2.32 -4.49
N MET A 55 -7.47 2.03 -3.21
CA MET A 55 -6.44 1.91 -2.17
C MET A 55 -5.44 0.77 -2.45
N ILE A 56 -5.94 -0.40 -2.87
CA ILE A 56 -5.08 -1.55 -3.23
C ILE A 56 -4.24 -1.22 -4.46
N SER A 57 -4.81 -0.48 -5.42
CA SER A 57 -4.07 0.00 -6.59
C SER A 57 -2.93 0.93 -6.19
N GLU A 58 -3.16 1.86 -5.26
CA GLU A 58 -2.12 2.76 -4.72
C GLU A 58 -0.99 2.01 -4.02
N ILE A 59 -1.31 1.04 -3.16
CA ILE A 59 -0.31 0.20 -2.51
C ILE A 59 0.52 -0.56 -3.56
N THR A 60 -0.16 -1.11 -4.56
CA THR A 60 0.49 -1.85 -5.65
C THR A 60 1.38 -0.92 -6.48
N ASN A 61 0.95 0.31 -6.78
CA ASN A 61 1.73 1.30 -7.51
C ASN A 61 3.02 1.67 -6.78
N VAL A 62 2.97 1.87 -5.45
CA VAL A 62 4.17 2.13 -4.64
C VAL A 62 5.15 0.96 -4.71
N LEU A 63 4.66 -0.28 -4.60
CA LEU A 63 5.51 -1.47 -4.70
C LEU A 63 6.12 -1.63 -6.10
N LEU A 64 5.34 -1.38 -7.16
CA LEU A 64 5.83 -1.41 -8.54
C LEU A 64 6.90 -0.34 -8.78
N LEU A 65 6.67 0.90 -8.32
CA LEU A 65 7.65 2.00 -8.41
C LEU A 65 8.97 1.65 -7.72
N ARG A 66 8.90 0.86 -6.64
CA ARG A 66 10.05 0.42 -5.85
C ARG A 66 10.68 -0.89 -6.34
N GLY A 67 10.17 -1.48 -7.42
CA GLY A 67 10.65 -2.78 -7.89
C GLY A 67 10.45 -3.90 -6.86
N MET A 68 9.39 -3.82 -6.06
CA MET A 68 9.04 -4.77 -5.00
C MET A 68 8.16 -5.92 -5.50
N MET A 69 8.25 -6.26 -6.78
CA MET A 69 7.48 -7.33 -7.42
C MET A 69 8.41 -8.28 -8.17
N GLY A 70 8.08 -9.57 -8.18
CA GLY A 70 8.87 -10.58 -8.92
C GLY A 70 10.20 -10.98 -8.27
N LYS A 71 10.43 -10.65 -6.99
CA LYS A 71 11.62 -11.07 -6.23
C LYS A 71 11.25 -11.70 -4.88
N PRO A 72 12.04 -12.66 -4.37
CA PRO A 72 11.79 -13.26 -3.07
C PRO A 72 11.77 -12.23 -1.93
N GLY A 73 10.81 -12.37 -1.03
CA GLY A 73 10.64 -11.47 0.12
C GLY A 73 10.05 -10.10 -0.23
N ALA A 74 9.51 -9.91 -1.44
CA ALA A 74 8.78 -8.70 -1.81
C ALA A 74 7.49 -9.02 -2.56
N GLY A 75 6.49 -8.15 -2.42
CA GLY A 75 5.27 -8.22 -3.20
C GLY A 75 4.02 -7.96 -2.38
N VAL A 76 2.91 -8.49 -2.86
CA VAL A 76 1.60 -8.35 -2.23
C VAL A 76 1.18 -9.64 -1.55
N CYS A 77 0.59 -9.51 -0.36
CA CYS A 77 0.05 -10.62 0.41
C CYS A 77 -1.39 -10.29 0.86
N PRO A 78 -2.39 -10.43 -0.03
CA PRO A 78 -3.79 -10.39 0.37
C PRO A 78 -4.09 -11.62 1.25
N VAL A 79 -4.13 -11.41 2.57
CA VAL A 79 -4.45 -12.46 3.54
C VAL A 79 -5.93 -12.79 3.47
N ARG A 80 -6.26 -14.07 3.35
CA ARG A 80 -7.64 -14.57 3.20
C ARG A 80 -8.03 -15.36 4.44
N GLY A 81 -9.25 -15.14 4.93
CA GLY A 81 -9.70 -15.70 6.20
C GLY A 81 -10.30 -17.11 6.11
N HIS A 82 -10.95 -17.46 5.00
CA HIS A 82 -11.54 -18.78 4.81
C HIS A 82 -10.57 -19.71 4.09
N SER A 83 -10.46 -20.96 4.57
CA SER A 83 -9.49 -21.94 4.10
C SER A 83 -9.55 -22.28 2.61
N ASN A 84 -10.73 -22.19 1.99
CA ASN A 84 -10.92 -22.55 0.59
C ASN A 84 -11.18 -21.37 -0.36
N VAL A 85 -11.25 -20.12 0.11
CA VAL A 85 -11.71 -19.00 -0.73
C VAL A 85 -10.77 -18.62 -1.89
N GLN A 86 -9.56 -19.20 -1.94
CA GLN A 86 -8.63 -19.08 -3.07
C GLN A 86 -8.76 -20.22 -4.07
N GLY A 87 -9.14 -21.41 -3.61
CA GLY A 87 -9.20 -22.64 -4.38
C GLY A 87 -10.60 -22.99 -4.87
N ASP A 88 -11.64 -22.44 -4.23
CA ASP A 88 -13.04 -22.60 -4.58
C ASP A 88 -13.27 -22.08 -6.01
N ARG A 89 -13.53 -23.00 -6.92
CA ARG A 89 -13.80 -22.79 -8.34
C ARG A 89 -14.91 -23.71 -8.77
#